data_AF-A0A813S968-F1
#
_entry.id   AF-A0A813S968-F1
#
_cell.length_a   1.000
_cell.length_b   1.000
_cell.length_c   1.000
_cell.angle_alpha   90.00
_cell.angle_beta   90.00
_cell.angle_gamma   90.00
#
_symmetry.space_group_name_H-M   'P 1'
#
loop_
_entity.id
_entity.type
_entity.pdbx_description
1 polymer ?
#
loop_
_entity_poly.entity_id
_entity_poly.type
_entity_poly.pdbx_seq_one_letter_code
_entity_poly.pdbx_strand_id
1 'polypeptide(L)'
;MLPTLLHLAPPGITYPVNFANENNIFDGDEILKKRNEELNEFIDEHDLLWSIKLRSDSLYVELPQQLNDGSKEMFISLLEFADDVLHCKHVIVYFNKTRSDRAGLVKTFMFLGFHVLSPDNTLMASNDKQEDQLYMVYIIDNDR
;
A
#
# COMPACT_ATOMS: atom_id res chain seq x y z
N MET A 1 25.01 10.41 -44.46
CA MET A 1 24.71 11.83 -44.19
C MET A 1 23.54 11.89 -43.22
N LEU A 2 23.75 12.48 -42.05
CA LEU A 2 22.72 12.84 -41.05
C LEU A 2 21.87 14.02 -41.57
N PRO A 3 20.86 14.53 -40.83
CA PRO A 3 19.67 13.93 -40.22
C PRO A 3 18.41 14.71 -40.71
N THR A 4 17.17 14.50 -40.27
CA THR A 4 16.53 15.29 -39.18
C THR A 4 15.02 15.02 -39.28
N LEU A 5 14.39 14.59 -38.18
CA LEU A 5 13.04 15.00 -37.78
C LEU A 5 12.76 14.38 -36.41
N LEU A 6 13.41 14.95 -35.39
CA LEU A 6 12.89 14.94 -34.03
C LEU A 6 11.60 15.76 -34.05
N HIS A 7 10.45 15.09 -34.10
CA HIS A 7 9.19 15.73 -33.76
C HIS A 7 9.19 15.92 -32.24
N LEU A 8 9.41 17.16 -31.80
CA LEU A 8 9.23 17.57 -30.42
C LEU A 8 7.80 17.21 -29.97
N ALA A 9 7.69 16.30 -29.01
CA ALA A 9 6.46 16.13 -28.26
C ALA A 9 6.15 17.44 -27.49
N PRO A 10 4.88 17.88 -27.43
CA PRO A 10 4.51 19.08 -26.71
C PRO A 10 4.69 18.87 -25.19
N PRO A 11 5.16 19.90 -24.45
CA PRO A 11 5.28 19.82 -22.99
C PRO A 11 3.89 19.75 -22.36
N GLY A 12 3.59 18.64 -21.68
CA GLY A 12 2.35 18.48 -20.89
C GLY A 12 1.55 17.20 -21.12
N ILE A 13 2.00 16.30 -22.00
CA ILE A 13 1.36 14.98 -22.15
C ILE A 13 2.24 13.93 -21.46
N THR A 14 1.81 13.45 -20.30
CA THR A 14 2.36 12.22 -19.73
C THR A 14 1.70 11.05 -20.46
N TYR A 15 2.51 10.17 -21.04
CA TYR A 15 1.98 8.88 -21.49
C TYR A 15 1.61 8.08 -20.24
N PRO A 16 0.41 7.47 -20.16
CA PRO A 16 0.17 6.48 -19.13
C PRO A 16 1.21 5.37 -19.31
N VAL A 17 2.05 5.17 -18.29
CA VAL A 17 2.86 3.96 -18.19
C VAL A 17 1.86 2.83 -17.99
N ASN A 18 1.58 2.10 -19.06
CA ASN A 18 0.77 0.89 -19.01
C ASN A 18 1.50 -0.13 -18.13
N PHE A 19 1.05 -0.27 -16.88
CA PHE A 19 1.42 -1.37 -15.99
C PHE A 19 0.51 -2.59 -16.21
N ALA A 20 0.18 -2.88 -17.47
CA ALA A 20 -0.54 -4.09 -17.82
C ALA A 20 0.29 -4.82 -18.87
N ASN A 21 1.14 -5.72 -18.40
CA ASN A 21 1.66 -6.80 -19.21
C ASN A 21 0.49 -7.75 -19.52
N GLU A 22 -0.19 -7.48 -20.64
CA GLU A 22 -1.15 -8.38 -21.25
C GLU A 22 -0.44 -9.67 -21.70
N ASN A 23 -0.19 -10.62 -20.78
CA ASN A 23 0.16 -12.01 -21.10
C ASN A 23 0.09 -13.01 -19.91
N ASN A 24 -0.52 -12.68 -18.76
CA ASN A 24 -0.58 -13.64 -17.62
C ASN A 24 -1.88 -13.57 -16.79
N ILE A 25 -3.03 -13.54 -17.46
CA ILE A 25 -4.34 -13.38 -16.78
C ILE A 25 -4.71 -14.61 -15.92
N PHE A 26 -4.15 -15.79 -16.17
CA PHE A 26 -4.44 -17.00 -15.36
C PHE A 26 -3.54 -17.16 -14.12
N ASP A 27 -2.29 -16.70 -14.18
CA ASP A 27 -1.28 -16.93 -13.13
C ASP A 27 -1.40 -15.91 -11.98
N GLY A 28 -1.77 -14.67 -12.32
CA GLY A 28 -1.94 -13.59 -11.35
C GLY A 28 -3.08 -13.82 -10.36
N ASP A 29 -4.17 -14.44 -10.80
CA ASP A 29 -5.32 -14.71 -9.92
C ASP A 29 -5.05 -15.84 -8.93
N GLU A 30 -4.34 -16.90 -9.33
CA GLU A 30 -3.98 -17.99 -8.41
C GLU A 30 -2.95 -17.56 -7.36
N ILE A 31 -1.94 -16.78 -7.75
CA ILE A 31 -0.95 -16.23 -6.82
C ILE A 31 -1.62 -15.29 -5.82
N LEU A 32 -2.47 -14.36 -6.29
CA LEU A 32 -3.18 -13.45 -5.41
C LEU A 32 -4.15 -14.18 -4.49
N LYS A 33 -4.82 -15.22 -4.99
CA LYS A 33 -5.69 -16.07 -4.16
C LYS A 33 -4.90 -16.73 -3.04
N LYS A 34 -3.76 -17.35 -3.35
CA LYS A 34 -2.89 -17.97 -2.34
C LYS A 34 -2.41 -16.96 -1.29
N ARG A 35 -1.94 -15.79 -1.71
CA ARG A 35 -1.51 -14.73 -0.79
C ARG A 35 -2.66 -14.23 0.10
N ASN A 36 -3.89 -14.19 -0.43
CA ASN A 36 -5.07 -13.85 0.38
C ASN A 36 -5.42 -14.96 1.39
N GLU A 37 -5.22 -16.24 1.05
CA GLU A 37 -5.38 -17.35 1.99
C GLU A 37 -4.36 -17.24 3.14
N GLU A 38 -3.09 -17.00 2.83
CA GLU A 38 -2.03 -16.77 3.82
C GLU A 38 -2.33 -15.56 4.72
N LEU A 39 -2.83 -14.46 4.14
CA LEU A 39 -3.26 -13.30 4.92
C LEU A 39 -4.40 -13.62 5.90
N ASN A 40 -5.40 -14.38 5.47
CA ASN A 40 -6.52 -14.74 6.34
C ASN A 40 -6.05 -15.64 7.50
N GLU A 41 -5.16 -16.60 7.25
CA GLU A 41 -4.59 -17.44 8.29
C GLU A 41 -3.82 -16.61 9.33
N PHE A 42 -3.02 -15.64 8.87
CA PHE A 42 -2.31 -14.72 9.77
C PHE A 42 -3.26 -13.88 10.64
N ILE A 43 -4.35 -13.37 10.04
CA ILE A 43 -5.39 -12.58 10.75
C ILE A 43 -6.05 -13.43 11.84
N ASP A 44 -6.40 -14.67 11.50
CA ASP A 44 -7.07 -15.60 12.42
C ASP A 44 -6.14 -16.03 13.56
N GLU A 45 -4.85 -16.29 13.28
CA GLU A 45 -3.87 -16.69 14.31
C GLU A 45 -3.60 -15.58 15.33
N HIS A 46 -3.66 -14.32 14.90
CA HIS A 46 -3.28 -13.16 15.70
C HIS A 46 -4.47 -12.39 16.29
N ASP A 47 -5.70 -12.89 16.10
CA ASP A 47 -6.95 -12.24 16.52
C ASP A 47 -7.01 -10.75 16.11
N LEU A 48 -6.58 -10.47 14.86
CA LEU A 48 -6.43 -9.10 14.38
C LEU A 48 -7.79 -8.42 14.17
N LEU A 49 -8.06 -7.39 14.97
CA LEU A 49 -9.26 -6.54 14.82
C LEU A 49 -9.12 -5.49 13.71
N TRP A 50 -7.99 -5.44 13.01
CA TRP A 50 -7.73 -4.44 11.97
C TRP A 50 -8.34 -4.90 10.65
N SER A 51 -8.93 -3.98 9.88
CA SER A 51 -9.35 -4.32 8.53
C SER A 51 -8.12 -4.34 7.62
N ILE A 52 -7.69 -5.53 7.23
CA ILE A 52 -6.52 -5.72 6.37
C ILE A 52 -6.98 -6.29 5.04
N LYS A 53 -6.47 -5.73 3.94
CA LYS A 53 -6.81 -6.15 2.57
C LYS A 53 -5.56 -6.17 1.71
N LEU A 54 -5.35 -7.26 0.98
CA LEU A 54 -4.28 -7.35 0.00
C LEU A 54 -4.80 -6.95 -1.39
N ARG A 55 -4.08 -6.06 -2.07
CA ARG A 55 -4.35 -5.69 -3.46
C ARG A 55 -3.06 -5.63 -4.26
N SER A 56 -2.94 -6.53 -5.23
CA SER A 56 -1.72 -6.65 -6.05
C SER A 56 -0.49 -6.80 -5.15
N ASP A 57 0.44 -5.84 -5.17
CA ASP A 57 1.66 -5.85 -4.34
C ASP A 57 1.55 -4.91 -3.13
N SER A 58 0.35 -4.65 -2.65
CA SER A 58 0.12 -3.62 -1.63
C SER A 58 -0.86 -4.09 -0.57
N LEU A 59 -0.41 -4.04 0.68
CA LEU A 59 -1.21 -4.37 1.85
C LEU A 59 -1.86 -3.11 2.40
N TYR A 60 -3.17 -3.10 2.54
CA TYR A 60 -3.97 -1.99 3.06
C TYR A 60 -4.43 -2.32 4.47
N VAL A 61 -4.17 -1.42 5.41
CA VAL A 61 -4.47 -1.61 6.83
C VAL A 61 -5.27 -0.42 7.35
N GLU A 62 -6.52 -0.65 7.71
CA GLU A 62 -7.34 0.33 8.41
C GLU A 62 -7.04 0.31 9.90
N LEU A 63 -6.59 1.44 10.45
CA LEU A 63 -6.28 1.51 11.87
C LEU A 63 -7.56 1.64 12.71
N PRO A 64 -7.71 0.83 13.78
CA PRO A 64 -8.85 0.90 14.67
C PRO A 64 -8.85 2.19 15.48
N GLN A 65 -10.01 2.58 16.02
CA GLN A 65 -10.17 3.82 16.79
C GLN A 65 -9.31 3.88 18.06
N GLN A 66 -8.89 2.73 18.58
CA GLN A 66 -7.96 2.61 19.70
C GLN A 66 -6.90 1.55 19.36
N LEU A 67 -5.63 1.93 19.47
CA LEU A 67 -4.51 0.99 19.45
C LEU A 67 -4.25 0.57 20.90
N ASN A 68 -4.21 -0.73 21.15
CA ASN A 68 -3.85 -1.31 22.45
C ASN A 68 -2.33 -1.33 22.63
N ASP A 69 -1.85 -1.58 23.85
CA ASP A 69 -0.41 -1.55 24.16
C ASP A 69 0.42 -2.55 23.33
N GLY A 70 -0.17 -3.67 22.88
CA GLY A 70 0.45 -4.67 22.01
C GLY A 70 0.42 -4.33 20.51
N SER A 71 -0.26 -3.24 20.11
CA SER A 71 -0.42 -2.88 18.70
C SER A 71 0.91 -2.63 17.99
N LYS A 72 1.96 -2.21 18.71
CA LYS A 72 3.27 -1.93 18.12
C LYS A 72 3.99 -3.21 17.69
N GLU A 73 4.09 -4.19 18.59
CA GLU A 73 4.75 -5.47 18.28
C GLU A 73 4.01 -6.18 17.14
N MET A 74 2.68 -6.19 17.23
CA MET A 74 1.82 -6.75 16.19
C MET A 74 1.97 -6.03 14.84
N PHE A 75 2.13 -4.70 14.85
CA PHE A 75 2.38 -3.95 13.61
C PHE A 75 3.74 -4.31 12.98
N ILE A 76 4.78 -4.51 13.80
CA ILE A 76 6.10 -4.91 13.30
C ILE A 76 6.01 -6.31 12.68
N SER A 77 5.38 -7.27 13.37
CA SER A 77 5.15 -8.61 12.82
C SER A 77 4.36 -8.58 11.51
N LEU A 78 3.38 -7.67 11.39
CA LEU A 78 2.65 -7.47 10.14
C LEU A 78 3.54 -6.94 9.00
N LEU A 79 4.50 -6.05 9.29
CA LEU A 79 5.44 -5.56 8.28
C LEU A 79 6.39 -6.67 7.80
N GLU A 80 6.90 -7.49 8.72
CA GLU A 80 7.74 -8.64 8.38
C GLU A 80 6.95 -9.65 7.54
N PHE A 81 5.71 -9.96 7.92
CA PHE A 81 4.82 -10.82 7.16
C PHE A 81 4.52 -10.27 5.75
N ALA A 82 4.30 -8.95 5.64
CA ALA A 82 4.05 -8.30 4.37
C ALA A 82 5.23 -8.41 3.40
N ASP A 83 6.46 -8.39 3.90
CA ASP A 83 7.70 -8.54 3.11
C ASP A 83 8.01 -10.01 2.82
N ASP A 84 8.18 -10.82 3.87
CA ASP A 84 8.74 -12.17 3.79
C ASP A 84 7.76 -13.21 3.23
N VAL A 85 6.46 -13.08 3.53
CA VAL A 85 5.43 -14.06 3.14
C VAL A 85 4.61 -13.51 1.99
N LEU A 86 4.03 -12.32 2.16
CA LEU A 86 3.18 -11.76 1.14
C LEU A 86 3.99 -11.12 0.00
N HIS A 87 5.28 -10.87 0.10
CA HIS A 87 6.08 -10.22 -0.96
C HIS A 87 5.45 -8.93 -1.48
N CYS A 88 4.94 -8.11 -0.56
CA CYS A 88 4.39 -6.79 -0.88
C CYS A 88 5.52 -5.80 -1.15
N LYS A 89 5.24 -4.82 -2.01
CA LYS A 89 6.12 -3.67 -2.24
C LYS A 89 5.76 -2.49 -1.36
N HIS A 90 4.50 -2.43 -0.95
CA HIS A 90 3.97 -1.31 -0.17
C HIS A 90 3.05 -1.81 0.96
N VAL A 91 3.13 -1.12 2.09
CA VAL A 91 2.13 -1.20 3.16
C VAL A 91 1.50 0.17 3.29
N ILE A 92 0.17 0.23 3.16
CA ILE A 92 -0.62 1.46 3.25
C ILE A 92 -1.45 1.37 4.51
N VAL A 93 -1.18 2.28 5.46
CA VAL A 93 -2.06 2.48 6.62
C VAL A 93 -3.00 3.64 6.36
N TYR A 94 -4.23 3.52 6.82
CA TYR A 94 -5.20 4.62 6.72
C TYR A 94 -6.18 4.67 7.87
N PHE A 95 -6.69 5.87 8.12
CA PHE A 95 -7.62 6.16 9.21
C PHE A 95 -8.32 7.51 9.02
N ASN A 96 -9.46 7.69 9.68
CA ASN A 96 -10.25 8.90 9.53
C ASN A 96 -9.46 10.15 9.94
N LYS A 97 -9.38 11.14 9.04
CA LYS A 97 -8.57 12.36 9.20
C LYS A 97 -9.04 13.31 10.31
N THR A 98 -10.22 13.05 10.89
CA THR A 98 -10.86 13.85 11.96
C THR A 98 -10.66 13.29 13.36
N ARG A 99 -10.02 12.11 13.51
CA ARG A 99 -9.74 11.52 14.83
C ARG A 99 -8.86 12.44 15.69
N SER A 100 -9.14 12.46 16.99
CA SER A 100 -8.43 13.31 17.97
C SER A 100 -6.95 12.93 18.14
N ASP A 101 -6.61 11.66 17.93
CA ASP A 101 -5.25 11.10 18.06
C ASP A 101 -4.41 11.19 16.77
N ARG A 102 -4.96 11.76 15.69
CA ARG A 102 -4.31 11.85 14.35
C ARG A 102 -2.86 12.29 14.41
N ALA A 103 -2.56 13.37 15.12
CA ALA A 103 -1.20 13.94 15.17
C ALA A 103 -0.20 12.96 15.80
N GLY A 104 -0.64 12.21 16.82
CA GLY A 104 0.15 11.14 17.43
C GLY A 104 0.39 10.00 16.47
N LEU A 105 -0.66 9.52 15.80
CA LEU A 105 -0.57 8.45 14.80
C LEU A 105 0.41 8.81 13.68
N VAL A 106 0.22 9.96 13.03
CA VAL A 106 1.10 10.40 11.93
C VAL A 106 2.55 10.44 12.40
N LYS A 107 2.81 11.02 13.57
CA LYS A 107 4.16 11.11 14.12
C LYS A 107 4.76 9.72 14.37
N THR A 108 3.99 8.80 14.95
CA THR A 108 4.43 7.41 15.21
C THR A 108 4.77 6.68 13.92
N PHE A 109 3.88 6.70 12.92
CA PHE A 109 4.13 6.02 11.65
C PHE A 109 5.28 6.66 10.87
N MET A 110 5.45 7.99 10.92
CA MET A 110 6.62 8.64 10.34
C MET A 110 7.94 8.18 10.99
N PHE A 111 7.96 7.94 12.30
CA PHE A 111 9.14 7.34 12.96
C PHE A 111 9.41 5.91 12.52
N LEU A 112 8.40 5.17 12.08
CA LEU A 112 8.53 3.83 11.50
C LEU A 112 8.90 3.86 10.00
N GLY A 113 9.11 5.04 9.41
CA GLY A 113 9.47 5.18 7.99
C GLY A 113 8.30 5.37 7.04
N PHE A 114 7.06 5.54 7.56
CA PHE A 114 5.91 5.84 6.71
C PHE A 114 5.91 7.30 6.27
N HIS A 115 5.37 7.55 5.09
CA HIS A 115 5.19 8.88 4.52
C HIS A 115 3.72 9.14 4.23
N VAL A 116 3.23 10.33 4.53
CA VAL A 116 1.85 10.73 4.22
C VAL A 116 1.66 10.76 2.70
N LEU A 117 0.61 10.11 2.20
CA LEU A 117 0.27 10.13 0.79
C LEU A 117 -0.54 11.38 0.45
N SER A 118 -0.10 12.12 -0.57
CA SER A 118 -0.85 13.25 -1.10
C SER A 118 -2.16 12.78 -1.78
N PRO A 119 -3.27 13.53 -1.65
CA PRO A 119 -4.49 13.27 -2.41
C PRO A 119 -4.30 13.28 -3.94
N ASP A 120 -3.21 13.87 -4.46
CA ASP A 120 -2.89 13.84 -5.90
C ASP A 120 -2.00 12.65 -6.32
N ASN A 121 -1.66 11.74 -5.39
CA ASN A 121 -0.73 10.64 -5.67
C ASN A 121 -1.42 9.48 -6.44
N THR A 122 -0.75 9.00 -7.50
CA THR A 122 -1.17 7.97 -8.47
C THR A 122 -1.25 6.55 -7.88
N LEU A 123 -0.69 6.31 -6.70
CA LEU A 123 -0.74 5.00 -6.02
C LEU A 123 -2.15 4.58 -5.59
N MET A 124 -3.11 5.50 -5.58
CA MET A 124 -4.51 5.22 -5.25
C MET A 124 -5.40 5.50 -6.45
N ALA A 125 -6.14 4.49 -6.89
CA ALA A 125 -7.20 4.69 -7.86
C ALA A 125 -8.23 5.68 -7.30
N SER A 126 -8.70 6.60 -8.13
CA SER A 126 -9.64 7.67 -7.74
C SER A 126 -10.93 7.14 -7.11
N ASN A 127 -11.33 5.91 -7.44
CA ASN A 127 -12.53 5.25 -6.92
C ASN A 127 -12.37 4.66 -5.50
N ASP A 128 -11.13 4.49 -5.03
CA ASP A 128 -10.81 3.92 -3.71
C ASP A 128 -10.49 4.99 -2.65
N LYS A 129 -10.40 6.26 -3.06
CA LYS A 129 -10.13 7.37 -2.16
C LYS A 129 -11.41 7.82 -1.48
N GLN A 130 -11.49 7.57 -0.18
CA GLN A 130 -12.47 8.23 0.67
C GLN A 130 -11.90 9.59 1.10
N GLU A 131 -12.60 10.68 0.78
CA GLU A 131 -12.13 12.05 1.10
C GLU A 131 -11.87 12.26 2.60
N ASP A 132 -12.52 11.48 3.47
CA ASP A 132 -12.40 11.58 4.93
C ASP A 132 -11.29 10.71 5.55
N GLN A 133 -10.49 10.04 4.73
CA GLN A 133 -9.39 9.19 5.19
C GLN A 133 -8.04 9.89 4.96
N LEU A 134 -7.11 9.69 5.89
CA LEU A 134 -5.70 10.00 5.73
C LEU A 134 -4.97 8.70 5.46
N TYR A 135 -4.09 8.69 4.47
CA TYR A 135 -3.30 7.52 4.11
C TYR A 135 -1.81 7.79 4.27
N MET A 136 -1.07 6.76 4.68
CA MET A 136 0.39 6.78 4.77
C MET A 136 0.96 5.50 4.16
N VAL A 137 2.11 5.60 3.51
CA VAL A 137 2.76 4.47 2.83
C VAL A 137 4.12 4.17 3.45
N TYR A 138 4.41 2.89 3.60
CA TYR A 138 5.73 2.34 3.81
C TYR A 138 6.14 1.55 2.57
N ILE A 139 7.34 1.82 2.08
CA ILE A 139 7.92 1.14 0.91
C ILE A 139 8.82 0.05 1.46
N ILE A 140 8.56 -1.20 1.06
CA ILE A 140 9.40 -2.33 1.44
C ILE A 140 10.64 -2.29 0.55
N ASP A 141 11.82 -2.17 1.16
CA ASP A 141 13.09 -2.18 0.42
C ASP A 141 13.32 -3.57 -0.18
N ASN A 142 13.29 -3.63 -1.50
CA ASN A 142 13.33 -4.88 -2.26
C ASN A 142 14.78 -5.29 -2.64
N ASP A 143 15.77 -4.92 -1.82
CA ASP A 143 17.21 -5.11 -2.10
C ASP A 143 17.67 -6.57 -1.84
N ARG A 144 16.77 -7.54 -2.04
CA ARG A 144 16.97 -8.98 -1.79
C ARG A 144 17.13 -9.75 -3.09
#